data_AF-A0A218Z4U2-F1
#
_entry.id   AF-A0A218Z4U2-F1
#
_cell.length_a   1.000
_cell.length_b   1.000
_cell.length_c   1.000
_cell.angle_alpha   90.00
_cell.angle_beta   90.00
_cell.angle_gamma   90.00
#
_symmetry.space_group_name_H-M   'P 1'
#
loop_
_entity.id
_entity.type
_entity.pdbx_description
1 polymer ?
#
loop_
_entity_poly.entity_id
_entity_poly.type
_entity_poly.pdbx_seq_one_letter_code
_entity_poly.pdbx_strand_id
1 'polypeptide(L)'
;MLPPHTSTDNAWLDDEVHPHDPYDWAIILGGTNDLNQNRLPDNIFSTLQKVWDVPLSKNTKVLALTISGCGMCSTEVDSRTIDLNQRILNHEAENYYTYDLYEAMPYWEMDKEMRDEVWDDNIHFTAKGYDMIGKLLADQLFEIMQKAEDELYTSYAAKDDLRRRKTEVMAR
;
A
#
# COMPACT_ATOMS: atom_id res chain seq x y z
N MET A 1 20.28 -34.04 -25.89
CA MET A 1 20.37 -34.51 -24.50
C MET A 1 20.97 -33.36 -23.70
N LEU A 2 20.13 -32.56 -23.05
CA LEU A 2 20.55 -31.42 -22.21
C LEU A 2 20.80 -31.95 -20.79
N PRO A 3 21.72 -31.35 -20.01
CA PRO A 3 21.95 -31.77 -18.64
C PRO A 3 20.74 -31.40 -17.76
N PRO A 4 20.51 -32.14 -16.65
CA PRO A 4 19.43 -31.82 -15.74
C PRO A 4 19.78 -30.55 -14.95
N HIS A 5 18.94 -29.52 -15.06
CA HIS A 5 18.96 -28.40 -14.12
C HIS A 5 18.28 -28.84 -12.81
N THR A 6 19.08 -29.34 -11.87
CA THR A 6 18.73 -29.32 -10.45
C THR A 6 19.43 -28.13 -9.84
N SER A 7 18.77 -26.97 -9.83
CA SER A 7 19.13 -25.87 -8.94
C SER A 7 18.04 -25.78 -7.88
N THR A 8 18.34 -26.29 -6.70
CA THR A 8 17.57 -26.07 -5.46
C THR A 8 18.23 -24.97 -4.63
N ASP A 9 18.84 -23.99 -5.27
CA ASP A 9 19.52 -22.90 -4.58
C ASP A 9 18.62 -21.67 -4.53
N ASN A 10 17.63 -21.72 -3.63
CA ASN A 10 16.88 -20.55 -3.17
C ASN A 10 17.72 -19.65 -2.22
N ALA A 11 19.04 -19.83 -2.20
CA ALA A 11 19.96 -19.10 -1.31
C ALA A 11 20.03 -17.59 -1.60
N TRP A 12 19.54 -17.13 -2.75
CA TRP A 12 19.57 -15.70 -3.12
C TRP A 12 18.40 -14.88 -2.57
N LEU A 13 17.40 -15.49 -1.94
CA LEU A 13 16.24 -14.77 -1.36
C LEU A 13 16.36 -14.53 0.15
N ASP A 14 17.23 -15.26 0.85
CA ASP A 14 17.35 -15.16 2.32
C ASP A 14 18.48 -14.22 2.78
N ASP A 15 19.46 -13.92 1.91
CA ASP A 15 20.66 -13.13 2.26
C ASP A 15 20.49 -11.60 2.10
N GLU A 16 19.36 -11.13 1.53
CA GLU A 16 19.06 -9.69 1.38
C GLU A 16 18.11 -9.14 2.46
N VAL A 17 17.85 -9.91 3.53
CA VAL A 17 17.17 -9.36 4.70
C VAL A 17 18.20 -8.56 5.48
N HIS A 18 18.16 -7.23 5.37
CA HIS A 18 18.94 -6.30 6.21
C HIS A 18 18.67 -6.58 7.70
N PRO A 19 19.49 -7.39 8.40
CA PRO A 19 19.13 -7.87 9.74
C PRO A 19 19.23 -6.76 10.79
N HIS A 20 19.84 -5.64 10.39
CA HIS A 20 20.18 -4.49 11.22
C HIS A 20 19.43 -3.22 10.81
N ASP A 21 18.79 -3.20 9.64
CA ASP A 21 18.08 -2.04 9.11
C ASP A 21 16.69 -2.49 8.61
N PRO A 22 15.69 -2.60 9.51
CA PRO A 22 14.33 -2.92 9.08
C PRO A 22 13.78 -1.82 8.17
N TYR A 23 12.97 -2.20 7.18
CA TYR A 23 12.30 -1.21 6.32
C TYR A 23 11.35 -0.35 7.15
N ASP A 24 11.35 0.97 6.89
CA ASP A 24 10.40 1.90 7.50
C ASP A 24 8.98 1.75 6.93
N TRP A 25 8.88 1.32 5.67
CA TRP A 25 7.63 1.21 4.92
C TRP A 25 7.52 -0.12 4.17
N ALA A 26 6.30 -0.66 4.15
CA ALA A 26 5.87 -1.76 3.31
C ALA A 26 4.68 -1.31 2.47
N ILE A 27 4.81 -1.32 1.14
CA ILE A 27 3.71 -1.04 0.22
C ILE A 27 3.11 -2.38 -0.20
N ILE A 28 1.81 -2.57 0.03
CA ILE A 28 1.17 -3.88 -0.13
C ILE A 28 -0.02 -3.77 -1.08
N LEU A 29 0.07 -4.48 -2.20
CA LEU A 29 -1.00 -4.69 -3.18
C LEU A 29 -1.25 -6.19 -3.33
N GLY A 30 -2.49 -6.63 -3.11
CA GLY A 30 -2.84 -8.04 -3.23
C GLY A 30 -4.35 -8.29 -3.23
N GLY A 31 -4.75 -9.43 -3.79
CA GLY A 31 -6.13 -9.91 -3.80
C GLY A 31 -6.78 -10.07 -5.18
N THR A 32 -6.21 -9.50 -6.25
CA THR A 32 -6.75 -9.62 -7.62
C THR A 32 -6.93 -11.07 -8.06
N ASN A 33 -5.92 -11.92 -7.82
CA ASN A 33 -5.96 -13.33 -8.19
C ASN A 33 -6.93 -14.13 -7.31
N ASP A 34 -7.02 -13.82 -6.01
CA ASP A 34 -7.96 -14.45 -5.09
C ASP A 34 -9.41 -14.20 -5.51
N LEU A 35 -9.73 -12.97 -5.92
CA LEU A 35 -11.03 -12.60 -6.47
C LEU A 35 -11.34 -13.40 -7.75
N ASN A 36 -10.38 -13.51 -8.66
CA ASN A 36 -10.52 -14.30 -9.88
C ASN A 36 -10.66 -15.82 -9.61
N GLN A 37 -10.13 -16.29 -8.48
CA GLN A 37 -10.31 -17.65 -7.97
C GLN A 37 -11.59 -17.83 -7.13
N ASN A 38 -12.51 -16.86 -7.18
CA ASN A 38 -13.78 -16.88 -6.44
C ASN A 38 -13.63 -16.95 -4.91
N ARG A 39 -12.55 -16.39 -4.36
CA ARG A 39 -12.47 -16.16 -2.91
C ARG A 39 -13.39 -14.99 -2.53
N LEU A 40 -14.04 -15.12 -1.38
CA LEU A 40 -14.94 -14.09 -0.86
C LEU A 40 -14.13 -12.92 -0.26
N PRO A 41 -14.59 -11.67 -0.41
CA PRO A 41 -13.94 -10.49 0.17
C PRO A 41 -13.57 -10.65 1.65
N ASP A 42 -14.45 -11.22 2.48
CA ASP A 42 -14.17 -11.45 3.91
C ASP A 42 -12.91 -12.31 4.13
N ASN A 43 -12.75 -13.38 3.35
CA ASN A 43 -11.60 -14.28 3.47
C ASN A 43 -10.31 -13.60 3.00
N ILE A 44 -10.39 -12.84 1.90
CA ILE A 44 -9.24 -12.11 1.35
C ILE A 44 -8.83 -11.02 2.33
N PHE A 45 -9.77 -10.22 2.81
CA PHE A 45 -9.53 -9.15 3.78
C PHE A 45 -8.88 -9.69 5.06
N SER A 46 -9.41 -10.78 5.63
CA SER A 46 -8.81 -11.40 6.82
C SER A 46 -7.39 -11.94 6.58
N THR A 47 -7.05 -12.25 5.33
CA THR A 47 -5.70 -12.68 4.93
C THR A 47 -4.79 -11.48 4.74
N LEU A 48 -5.28 -10.41 4.10
CA LEU A 48 -4.55 -9.15 3.97
C LEU A 48 -4.21 -8.55 5.34
N GLN A 49 -5.13 -8.59 6.31
CA GLN A 49 -4.84 -8.18 7.69
C GLN A 49 -3.63 -8.91 8.27
N LYS A 50 -3.55 -10.23 8.10
CA LYS A 50 -2.38 -11.01 8.55
C LYS A 50 -1.10 -10.65 7.81
N VAL A 51 -1.20 -10.27 6.53
CA VAL A 51 -0.05 -9.81 5.75
C VAL A 51 0.41 -8.44 6.24
N TRP A 52 -0.51 -7.52 6.55
CA TRP A 52 -0.19 -6.21 7.13
C TRP A 52 0.38 -6.33 8.55
N ASP A 53 -0.09 -7.28 9.35
CA ASP A 53 0.40 -7.51 10.71
C ASP A 53 1.90 -7.83 10.76
N VAL A 54 2.47 -8.44 9.71
CA VAL A 54 3.90 -8.77 9.67
C VAL A 54 4.77 -7.51 9.80
N PRO A 55 4.72 -6.53 8.88
CA PRO A 55 5.45 -5.26 9.03
C PRO A 55 4.97 -4.45 10.24
N LEU A 56 3.66 -4.37 10.51
CA LEU A 56 3.15 -3.58 11.65
C LEU A 56 3.71 -4.07 12.99
N SER A 57 3.90 -5.38 13.16
CA SER A 57 4.51 -5.96 14.37
C SER A 57 5.99 -5.58 14.59
N LYS A 58 6.64 -5.00 13.57
CA LYS A 58 8.04 -4.58 13.58
C LYS A 58 8.20 -3.06 13.57
N ASN A 59 7.14 -2.31 13.87
CA ASN A 59 7.10 -0.85 13.81
C ASN A 59 7.36 -0.28 12.38
N THR A 60 7.19 -1.11 11.35
CA THR A 60 7.17 -0.72 9.95
C THR A 60 5.78 -0.20 9.59
N LYS A 61 5.71 0.87 8.81
CA LYS A 61 4.45 1.44 8.32
C LYS A 61 3.95 0.67 7.10
N VAL A 62 2.65 0.54 6.98
CA VAL A 62 2.01 -0.10 5.82
C VAL A 62 1.31 0.95 4.98
N LEU A 63 1.58 0.95 3.67
CA LEU A 63 0.72 1.59 2.68
C LEU A 63 -0.04 0.49 1.93
N ALA A 64 -1.29 0.25 2.32
CA ALA A 64 -2.15 -0.73 1.67
C ALA A 64 -2.83 -0.11 0.45
N LEU A 65 -2.67 -0.76 -0.70
CA LEU A 65 -3.25 -0.33 -1.97
C LEU A 65 -4.57 -1.03 -2.20
N THR A 66 -5.59 -0.29 -2.65
CA THR A 66 -6.81 -0.93 -3.18
C THR A 66 -6.48 -1.73 -4.44
N ILE A 67 -7.27 -2.77 -4.71
CA ILE A 67 -7.13 -3.58 -5.92
C ILE A 67 -7.58 -2.74 -7.10
N SER A 68 -6.73 -2.64 -8.13
CA SER A 68 -7.04 -1.89 -9.35
C SER A 68 -8.21 -2.49 -10.13
N GLY A 69 -8.80 -1.69 -11.01
CA GLY A 69 -9.88 -2.15 -11.90
C GLY A 69 -9.45 -3.29 -12.82
N CYS A 70 -10.45 -3.92 -13.44
CA CYS A 70 -10.26 -5.03 -14.37
C CYS A 70 -11.23 -4.94 -15.55
N GLY A 71 -10.69 -4.71 -16.75
CA GLY A 71 -11.49 -4.50 -17.96
C GLY A 71 -12.13 -5.75 -18.56
N MET A 72 -11.74 -6.93 -18.07
CA MET A 72 -12.28 -8.23 -18.53
C MET A 72 -13.00 -9.01 -17.41
N CYS A 73 -13.13 -8.43 -16.22
CA CYS A 73 -13.73 -9.13 -15.10
C CYS A 73 -15.26 -9.17 -15.22
N SER A 74 -15.86 -10.22 -14.65
CA SER A 74 -17.32 -10.29 -14.53
C SER A 74 -17.84 -9.22 -13.56
N THR A 75 -19.11 -8.85 -13.70
CA THR A 75 -19.79 -7.93 -12.78
C THR A 75 -19.77 -8.41 -11.32
N GLU A 76 -19.75 -9.73 -11.12
CA GLU A 76 -19.62 -10.32 -9.78
C GLU A 76 -18.22 -10.09 -9.20
N VAL A 77 -17.17 -10.29 -10.00
CA VAL A 77 -15.80 -10.00 -9.58
C VAL A 77 -15.64 -8.51 -9.29
N ASP A 78 -16.19 -7.64 -10.14
CA ASP A 78 -16.15 -6.18 -9.96
C ASP A 78 -16.85 -5.74 -8.65
N SER A 79 -18.05 -6.25 -8.38
CA SER A 79 -18.75 -5.99 -7.12
C SER A 79 -17.96 -6.45 -5.89
N ARG A 80 -17.24 -7.57 -5.99
CA ARG A 80 -16.39 -8.07 -4.90
C ARG A 80 -15.11 -7.25 -4.74
N THR A 81 -14.54 -6.74 -5.84
CA THR A 81 -13.43 -5.78 -5.81
C THR A 81 -13.86 -4.52 -5.05
N ILE A 82 -15.03 -3.96 -5.35
CA ILE A 82 -15.56 -2.78 -4.67
C ILE A 82 -15.75 -3.04 -3.17
N ASP A 83 -16.38 -4.18 -2.78
CA ASP A 83 -16.53 -4.55 -1.37
C ASP A 83 -15.18 -4.69 -0.65
N LEU A 84 -14.22 -5.37 -1.28
CA LEU A 84 -12.89 -5.56 -0.71
C LEU A 84 -12.13 -4.23 -0.57
N ASN A 85 -12.17 -3.37 -1.58
CA ASN A 85 -11.53 -2.06 -1.56
C ASN A 85 -12.12 -1.17 -0.46
N GLN A 86 -13.45 -1.18 -0.29
CA GLN A 86 -14.09 -0.43 0.79
C GLN A 86 -13.64 -0.92 2.17
N ARG A 87 -13.35 -2.21 2.34
CA ARG A 87 -12.83 -2.74 3.61
C ARG A 87 -11.37 -2.34 3.84
N ILE A 88 -10.54 -2.34 2.80
CA ILE A 88 -9.15 -1.87 2.85
C ILE A 88 -9.11 -0.40 3.29
N LEU A 89 -9.95 0.45 2.68
CA LEU A 89 -10.01 1.89 2.95
C LEU A 89 -10.54 2.22 4.35
N ASN A 90 -11.51 1.45 4.86
CA ASN A 90 -12.08 1.67 6.19
C ASN A 90 -11.29 0.97 7.32
N HIS A 91 -10.21 0.28 7.01
CA HIS A 91 -9.40 -0.36 8.05
C HIS A 91 -8.56 0.69 8.78
N GLU A 92 -8.68 0.72 10.11
CA GLU A 92 -7.89 1.59 10.96
C GLU A 92 -6.96 0.75 11.84
N ALA A 93 -5.67 1.07 11.80
CA ALA A 93 -4.64 0.54 12.68
C ALA A 93 -3.50 1.56 12.84
N GLU A 94 -2.73 1.46 13.92
CA GLU A 94 -1.53 2.28 14.09
C GLU A 94 -0.51 1.96 12.97
N ASN A 95 0.15 2.98 12.43
CA ASN A 95 1.11 2.85 11.31
C ASN A 95 0.52 2.25 10.02
N TYR A 96 -0.80 2.15 9.90
CA TYR A 96 -1.49 1.70 8.70
C TYR A 96 -2.07 2.88 7.92
N TYR A 97 -1.73 2.94 6.63
CA TYR A 97 -2.14 3.96 5.68
C TYR A 97 -2.73 3.27 4.45
N THR A 98 -3.60 3.98 3.74
CA THR A 98 -4.25 3.47 2.54
C THR A 98 -4.00 4.38 1.36
N TYR A 99 -3.99 3.79 0.16
CA TYR A 99 -4.04 4.53 -1.09
C TYR A 99 -5.06 3.90 -2.03
N ASP A 100 -5.99 4.71 -2.53
CA ASP A 100 -7.00 4.24 -3.47
C ASP A 100 -6.43 4.18 -4.89
N LEU A 101 -5.69 3.11 -5.18
CA LEU A 101 -5.16 2.82 -6.51
C LEU A 101 -6.27 2.58 -7.54
N TYR A 102 -7.43 2.07 -7.12
CA TYR A 102 -8.60 1.85 -7.98
C TYR A 102 -9.13 3.18 -8.53
N GLU A 103 -9.32 4.18 -7.66
CA GLU A 103 -9.72 5.53 -8.07
C GLU A 103 -8.61 6.26 -8.84
N ALA A 104 -7.34 6.09 -8.43
CA ALA A 104 -6.21 6.75 -9.08
C ALA A 104 -5.88 6.22 -10.49
N MET A 105 -6.22 4.96 -10.77
CA MET A 105 -6.04 4.31 -12.07
C MET A 105 -7.38 3.73 -12.57
N PRO A 106 -8.36 4.58 -12.91
CA PRO A 106 -9.72 4.13 -13.20
C PRO A 106 -9.81 3.53 -14.60
N TYR A 107 -10.08 2.23 -14.71
CA TYR A 107 -10.08 1.57 -16.03
C TYR A 107 -11.21 2.06 -16.95
N TRP A 108 -12.43 2.25 -16.43
CA TRP A 108 -13.60 2.54 -17.28
C TRP A 108 -13.82 4.04 -17.51
N GLU A 109 -13.41 4.87 -16.56
CA GLU A 109 -13.52 6.33 -16.59
C GLU A 109 -12.37 6.99 -17.34
N MET A 110 -11.25 6.28 -17.52
CA MET A 110 -10.13 6.71 -18.36
C MET A 110 -10.51 6.64 -19.84
N ASP A 111 -10.11 7.67 -20.60
CA ASP A 111 -10.31 7.69 -22.04
C ASP A 111 -9.58 6.51 -22.72
N LYS A 112 -10.09 6.09 -23.88
CA LYS A 112 -9.58 4.88 -24.54
C LYS A 112 -8.10 5.02 -24.95
N GLU A 113 -7.69 6.19 -25.40
CA GLU A 113 -6.33 6.42 -25.91
C GLU A 113 -5.32 6.28 -24.77
N MET A 114 -5.58 6.95 -23.65
CA MET A 114 -4.79 6.83 -22.42
C MET A 114 -4.83 5.41 -21.86
N ARG A 115 -5.99 4.77 -21.87
CA ARG A 115 -6.14 3.40 -21.39
C ARG A 115 -5.29 2.41 -22.19
N ASP A 116 -5.31 2.50 -23.51
CA ASP A 116 -4.48 1.66 -24.39
C ASP A 116 -2.96 1.91 -24.16
N GLU A 117 -2.58 3.09 -23.65
CA GLU A 117 -1.18 3.41 -23.34
C GLU A 117 -0.72 2.85 -21.99
N VAL A 118 -1.58 2.78 -20.98
CA VAL A 118 -1.20 2.41 -19.60
C VAL A 118 -1.66 1.03 -19.15
N TRP A 119 -2.61 0.41 -19.86
CA TRP A 119 -3.06 -0.96 -19.62
C TRP A 119 -2.65 -1.87 -20.78
N ASP A 120 -2.15 -3.06 -20.47
CA ASP A 120 -1.63 -4.00 -21.47
C ASP A 120 -2.69 -5.01 -21.93
N ASP A 121 -3.21 -5.81 -21.00
CA ASP A 121 -4.17 -6.89 -21.27
C ASP A 121 -5.49 -6.70 -20.50
N ASN A 122 -5.80 -5.46 -20.13
CA ASN A 122 -6.96 -5.07 -19.34
C ASN A 122 -6.94 -5.51 -17.85
N ILE A 123 -5.82 -6.08 -17.40
CA ILE A 123 -5.59 -6.47 -15.99
C ILE A 123 -4.23 -5.94 -15.54
N HIS A 124 -3.20 -6.10 -16.36
CA HIS A 124 -1.85 -5.65 -16.10
C HIS A 124 -1.61 -4.26 -16.71
N PHE A 125 -0.68 -3.53 -16.10
CA PHE A 125 -0.23 -2.24 -16.60
C PHE A 125 0.91 -2.41 -17.60
N THR A 126 1.03 -1.47 -18.55
CA THR A 126 2.22 -1.35 -19.38
C THR A 126 3.39 -0.80 -18.57
N ALA A 127 4.59 -0.75 -19.15
CA ALA A 127 5.73 -0.05 -18.53
C ALA A 127 5.40 1.42 -18.20
N LYS A 128 4.63 2.10 -19.05
CA LYS A 128 4.17 3.48 -18.81
C LYS A 128 3.15 3.54 -17.67
N GLY A 129 2.25 2.57 -17.59
CA GLY A 129 1.32 2.46 -16.46
C GLY A 129 2.04 2.25 -15.14
N TYR A 130 3.04 1.37 -15.09
CA TYR A 130 3.86 1.19 -13.89
C TYR A 130 4.68 2.43 -13.52
N ASP A 131 5.23 3.18 -14.49
CA ASP A 131 5.90 4.46 -14.24
C ASP A 131 4.94 5.50 -13.63
N MET A 132 3.69 5.53 -14.10
CA MET A 132 2.64 6.38 -13.54
C MET A 132 2.30 5.99 -12.10
N ILE A 133 2.08 4.71 -11.83
CA ILE A 133 1.81 4.22 -10.47
C ILE A 133 2.98 4.52 -9.53
N GLY A 134 4.22 4.34 -10.00
CA GLY A 134 5.41 4.66 -9.23
C GLY A 134 5.44 6.12 -8.77
N LYS A 135 5.08 7.07 -9.66
CA LYS A 135 4.98 8.50 -9.32
C LYS A 135 3.86 8.76 -8.32
N LEU A 136 2.67 8.21 -8.56
CA LEU A 136 1.52 8.34 -7.65
C LEU A 136 1.83 7.85 -6.23
N LEU A 137 2.51 6.71 -6.11
CA LEU A 137 2.92 6.16 -4.82
C LEU A 137 4.03 6.99 -4.16
N ALA A 138 4.97 7.53 -4.94
CA ALA A 138 6.01 8.41 -4.42
C ALA A 138 5.41 9.71 -3.87
N ASP A 139 4.48 10.33 -4.59
CA ASP A 139 3.78 11.55 -4.16
C ASP A 139 2.97 11.28 -2.88
N GLN A 140 2.24 10.17 -2.82
CA GLN A 140 1.48 9.78 -1.64
C GLN A 140 2.38 9.57 -0.41
N LEU A 141 3.49 8.83 -0.57
CA LEU A 141 4.43 8.61 0.52
C LEU A 141 5.05 9.92 1.01
N PHE A 142 5.42 10.81 0.08
CA PHE A 142 5.95 12.11 0.40
C PHE A 142 4.96 12.93 1.24
N GLU A 143 3.68 12.97 0.85
CA GLU A 143 2.65 13.66 1.61
C GLU A 143 2.47 13.10 3.03
N ILE A 144 2.45 11.77 3.17
CA ILE A 144 2.29 11.13 4.49
C ILE A 144 3.49 11.46 5.38
N MET A 145 4.71 11.38 4.84
CA MET A 145 5.94 11.67 5.58
C MET A 145 5.99 13.14 6.02
N GLN A 146 5.64 14.07 5.12
CA GLN A 146 5.60 15.49 5.43
C GLN A 146 4.58 15.81 6.53
N LYS A 147 3.36 15.26 6.44
CA LYS A 147 2.33 15.44 7.48
C LYS A 147 2.81 14.94 8.84
N ALA A 148 3.47 13.77 8.88
CA ALA A 148 4.03 13.23 10.11
C ALA A 148 5.13 14.11 10.71
N GLU A 149 5.99 14.72 9.88
CA GLU A 149 7.02 15.65 10.31
C GLU A 149 6.43 16.96 10.88
N ASP A 150 5.42 17.52 10.21
CA ASP A 150 4.74 18.75 10.63
C ASP A 150 3.98 18.57 11.97
N GLU A 151 3.33 17.42 12.15
CA GLU A 151 2.65 17.05 13.40
C GLU A 151 3.66 16.92 14.56
N LEU A 152 4.81 16.30 14.29
CA LEU A 152 5.87 16.15 15.26
C LEU A 152 6.41 17.53 15.71
N TYR A 153 6.71 18.40 14.75
CA TYR A 153 7.19 19.76 15.02
C TYR A 153 6.18 20.58 15.83
N THR A 154 4.90 20.53 15.45
CA THR A 154 3.79 21.20 16.17
C THR A 154 3.69 20.70 17.61
N SER A 155 3.84 19.39 17.83
CA SER A 155 3.80 18.80 19.17
C SER A 155 4.94 19.30 20.07
N TYR A 156 6.15 19.48 19.51
CA TYR A 156 7.30 20.00 20.25
C TYR A 156 7.13 21.46 20.62
N ALA A 157 6.68 22.30 19.67
CA ALA A 157 6.40 23.71 19.92
C ALA A 157 5.37 23.91 21.04
N ALA A 158 4.31 23.09 21.07
CA ALA A 158 3.30 23.13 22.12
C ALA A 158 3.84 22.72 23.51
N LYS A 159 4.71 21.70 23.56
CA LYS A 159 5.37 21.26 24.81
C LYS A 159 6.30 22.33 25.37
N ASP A 160 7.02 23.04 24.51
CA ASP A 160 7.94 24.09 24.92
C ASP A 160 7.19 25.33 25.45
N ASP A 161 6.10 25.74 24.81
CA ASP A 161 5.22 26.80 25.32
C ASP A 161 4.65 26.43 26.70
N LEU A 162 4.17 25.20 26.86
CA LEU A 162 3.66 24.72 28.15
C LEU A 162 4.74 24.74 29.26
N ARG A 163 5.98 24.34 28.92
CA ARG A 163 7.12 24.40 29.85
C ARG A 163 7.43 25.84 30.26
N ARG A 164 7.44 26.78 29.31
CA ARG A 164 7.68 28.21 29.60
C ARG A 164 6.64 28.77 30.56
N ARG A 165 5.35 28.55 30.30
CA ARG A 165 4.25 29.01 31.17
C ARG A 165 4.33 28.44 32.59
N LYS A 166 4.69 27.16 32.75
CA LYS A 166 4.87 26.55 34.08
C LYS A 166 6.01 27.20 34.86
N THR A 167 7.13 27.52 34.21
CA THR A 167 8.26 28.20 34.85
C THR A 167 7.88 29.62 35.28
N GLU A 168 7.13 30.36 34.47
CA GLU A 168 6.64 31.71 34.80
C GLU A 168 5.66 31.72 35.99
N VAL A 169 4.81 30.69 36.09
CA VAL A 169 3.88 30.54 37.23
C VAL A 169 4.62 30.19 38.52
N MET A 170 5.67 29.35 38.46
CA MET A 170 6.47 29.00 39.66
C MET A 170 7.42 30.10 40.12
N ALA A 171 7.69 31.10 39.28
CA ALA A 171 8.53 32.25 39.62
C ALA A 171 7.76 33.40 40.30
N ARG A 172 6.46 33.23 40.57
CA ARG A 172 5.57 34.17 41.28
C ARG A 172 5.22 33.64 42.66
#